data_AF-A0A382TJM2-F1
#
_entry.id   AF-A0A382TJM2-F1
#
_cell.length_a   1.000
_cell.length_b   1.000
_cell.length_c   1.000
_cell.angle_alpha   90.00
_cell.angle_beta   90.00
_cell.angle_gamma   90.00
#
_symmetry.space_group_name_H-M   'P 1'
#
loop_
_entity.id
_entity.type
_entity.pdbx_description
1 polymer ?
#
loop_
_entity_poly.entity_id
_entity_poly.type
_entity_poly.pdbx_seq_one_letter_code
_entity_poly.pdbx_strand_id
1 'polypeptide(L)'
;LHHLGEKNEAQAMFTRVLKLEPQNQVANQNLAASQSDGVTKMKARNGKAEREDIVSPTTPQSDKAEDDSVETMTASLEIPFETRTQANIYSDGKMHTLELPAITKLGSLDYAVELAQAGKHREAALTCINAIELRPTHPDAWFYLAQIAIDAGDHRFARQAADRLLAISPNWDRTLALDNFLNEKAELTTSDIEWPGLPTEIGESRLTVCMIAKNEEEFIGQALASVKDVAHQIIVVDTGSTDRTVEIAREHGAEVHEFVWNDHFADARNHALQYARGDWVLILDADEELMAGTLEDLLND
;
A
#
# COMPACT_ATOMS: atom_id res chain seq x y z
N LEU A 1 10.85 -10.65 9.51
CA LEU A 1 11.21 -10.38 10.93
C LEU A 1 10.80 -11.55 11.82
N HIS A 2 11.26 -12.78 11.54
CA HIS A 2 10.81 -13.96 12.31
C HIS A 2 11.88 -14.56 13.24
N HIS A 3 13.13 -14.09 13.22
CA HIS A 3 14.13 -14.57 14.17
C HIS A 3 15.05 -13.46 14.65
N LEU A 4 14.62 -12.78 15.71
CA LEU A 4 15.35 -12.33 16.92
C LEU A 4 14.34 -11.50 17.75
N GLY A 5 14.23 -11.82 19.05
CA GLY A 5 13.09 -11.46 19.93
C GLY A 5 12.80 -9.97 20.08
N GLU A 6 11.60 -9.53 20.48
CA GLU A 6 10.51 -10.26 21.13
C GLU A 6 9.22 -10.16 20.29
N LYS A 7 8.56 -11.31 20.07
CA LYS A 7 7.27 -11.40 19.35
C LYS A 7 6.22 -10.42 19.91
N ASN A 8 6.29 -10.15 21.22
CA ASN A 8 5.42 -9.20 21.92
C ASN A 8 5.71 -7.74 21.56
N GLU A 9 6.96 -7.35 21.28
CA GLU A 9 7.32 -5.97 20.94
C GLU A 9 6.95 -5.61 19.49
N ALA A 10 7.18 -6.54 18.56
CA ALA A 10 6.73 -6.38 17.18
C ALA A 10 5.20 -6.28 17.13
N GLN A 11 4.50 -7.18 17.82
CA GLN A 11 3.05 -7.18 17.91
C GLN A 11 2.51 -5.93 18.62
N ALA A 12 3.20 -5.43 19.66
CA ALA A 12 2.86 -4.18 20.33
C ALA A 12 3.07 -2.95 19.44
N MET A 13 4.14 -2.90 18.64
CA MET A 13 4.40 -1.83 17.67
C MET A 13 3.34 -1.82 16.56
N PHE A 14 3.02 -2.97 15.97
CA PHE A 14 1.97 -3.05 14.95
C PHE A 14 0.59 -2.69 15.53
N THR A 15 0.25 -3.19 16.72
CA THR A 15 -0.99 -2.80 17.42
C THR A 15 -1.04 -1.30 17.72
N ARG A 16 0.10 -0.66 17.97
CA ARG A 16 0.20 0.80 18.19
C ARG A 16 -0.02 1.58 16.91
N VAL A 17 0.58 1.14 15.80
CA VAL A 17 0.39 1.74 14.47
C VAL A 17 -1.07 1.63 14.05
N LEU A 18 -1.71 0.48 14.21
CA LEU A 18 -3.13 0.29 13.89
C LEU A 18 -4.10 1.08 14.77
N LYS A 19 -3.73 1.34 16.04
CA LYS A 19 -4.51 2.22 16.92
C LYS A 19 -4.44 3.69 16.52
N LEU A 20 -3.34 4.10 15.88
CA LEU A 20 -3.19 5.46 15.35
C LEU A 20 -3.81 5.57 13.96
N GLU A 21 -3.80 4.48 13.20
CA GLU A 21 -4.06 4.45 11.76
C GLU A 21 -4.81 3.16 11.38
N PRO A 22 -6.13 3.06 11.61
CA PRO A 22 -6.89 1.82 11.42
C PRO A 22 -6.88 1.32 9.96
N GLN A 23 -6.64 2.23 9.01
CA GLN A 23 -6.76 1.99 7.57
C GLN A 23 -5.41 1.65 6.91
N ASN A 24 -4.32 1.58 7.67
CA ASN A 24 -3.00 1.28 7.14
C ASN A 24 -2.89 -0.20 6.73
N GLN A 25 -3.18 -0.47 5.46
CA GLN A 25 -3.25 -1.83 4.90
C GLN A 25 -1.91 -2.58 5.00
N VAL A 26 -0.78 -1.87 4.81
CA VAL A 26 0.56 -2.45 4.94
C VAL A 26 0.84 -2.88 6.39
N ALA A 27 0.41 -2.08 7.38
CA ALA A 27 0.53 -2.44 8.78
C ALA A 27 -0.40 -3.60 9.17
N ASN A 28 -1.62 -3.64 8.62
CA ASN A 28 -2.59 -4.72 8.83
C ASN A 28 -2.08 -6.07 8.28
N GLN A 29 -1.53 -6.07 7.06
CA GLN A 29 -0.97 -7.27 6.43
C GLN A 29 0.27 -7.79 7.18
N ASN A 30 1.16 -6.89 7.61
CA ASN A 30 2.33 -7.27 8.39
C ASN A 30 1.96 -7.77 9.80
N LEU A 31 0.90 -7.26 10.42
CA LEU A 31 0.37 -7.80 11.67
C LEU A 31 -0.21 -9.21 11.45
N ALA A 32 -1.00 -9.43 10.40
CA ALA A 32 -1.57 -10.73 10.07
C ALA A 32 -0.47 -11.79 9.83
N ALA A 33 0.58 -11.45 9.08
CA ALA A 33 1.74 -12.30 8.85
C ALA A 33 2.57 -12.57 10.12
N SER A 34 2.54 -11.66 11.10
CA SER A 34 3.17 -11.89 12.42
C SER A 34 2.32 -12.77 13.35
N GLN A 35 1.01 -12.88 13.10
CA GLN A 35 0.06 -13.68 13.86
C GLN A 35 -0.11 -15.10 13.31
N SER A 36 0.25 -15.34 12.05
CA SER A 36 0.33 -16.69 11.50
C SER A 36 1.54 -17.43 12.06
N ASP A 37 1.37 -17.97 13.27
CA ASP A 37 2.26 -19.01 13.78
C ASP A 37 2.31 -20.17 12.79
N GLY A 38 3.52 -20.57 12.40
CA GLY A 38 3.82 -21.72 11.54
C GLY A 38 3.37 -23.06 12.14
N VAL A 39 2.06 -23.27 12.22
CA VAL A 39 1.43 -24.55 12.53
C VAL A 39 0.25 -24.76 11.58
N THR A 40 0.52 -24.92 10.29
CA THR A 40 -0.43 -25.62 9.41
C THR A 40 -0.25 -27.11 9.64
N LYS A 41 -0.98 -27.62 10.64
CA LYS A 41 -1.11 -29.06 10.93
C LYS A 41 -1.47 -29.80 9.65
N MET A 42 -0.59 -30.74 9.26
CA MET A 42 -0.96 -31.93 8.51
C MET A 42 -2.32 -32.46 9.00
N LYS A 43 -3.27 -32.64 8.08
CA LYS A 43 -4.36 -33.60 8.29
C LYS A 43 -4.31 -34.69 7.22
N ALA A 44 -3.60 -35.75 7.60
CA ALA A 44 -3.87 -37.09 7.12
C ALA A 44 -5.28 -37.55 7.53
N ARG A 45 -5.85 -38.44 6.72
CA ARG A 45 -7.15 -39.09 6.88
C ARG A 45 -7.37 -39.79 8.23
N ASN A 46 -8.65 -39.78 8.62
CA ASN A 46 -9.38 -40.67 9.54
C ASN A 46 -9.12 -40.60 11.06
N GLY A 47 -10.19 -40.32 11.82
CA GLY A 47 -10.32 -40.70 13.23
C GLY A 47 -11.17 -39.73 14.05
N LYS A 48 -12.29 -40.21 14.60
CA LYS A 48 -13.15 -39.55 15.60
C LYS A 48 -12.35 -38.98 16.79
N ALA A 49 -12.72 -37.80 17.28
CA ALA A 49 -12.81 -37.48 18.71
C ALA A 49 -13.48 -36.11 18.94
N GLU A 50 -14.05 -35.96 20.13
CA GLU A 50 -15.10 -35.03 20.56
C GLU A 50 -14.61 -33.62 20.95
N ARG A 51 -15.59 -32.73 21.19
CA ARG A 51 -15.49 -31.33 21.64
C ARG A 51 -14.79 -31.18 23.00
N GLU A 52 -14.11 -30.04 23.20
CA GLU A 52 -14.16 -29.29 24.46
C GLU A 52 -14.19 -27.78 24.17
N ASP A 53 -15.22 -27.13 24.72
CA ASP A 53 -15.45 -25.69 24.71
C ASP A 53 -14.51 -25.01 25.71
N ILE A 54 -13.81 -23.94 25.29
CA ILE A 54 -13.12 -23.03 26.21
C ILE A 54 -13.69 -21.62 26.05
N VAL A 55 -14.28 -21.20 27.16
CA VAL A 55 -14.95 -19.95 27.51
C VAL A 55 -14.15 -18.69 27.12
N SER A 56 -14.80 -17.77 26.40
CA SER A 56 -14.34 -16.39 26.22
C SER A 56 -14.60 -15.57 27.49
N PRO A 57 -13.67 -14.75 27.99
CA PRO A 57 -13.96 -13.83 29.06
C PRO A 57 -14.71 -12.61 28.50
N THR A 58 -15.93 -12.42 29.01
CA THR A 58 -16.70 -11.19 28.95
C THR A 58 -15.99 -10.06 29.70
N THR A 59 -15.97 -8.86 29.12
CA THR A 59 -15.86 -7.59 29.86
C THR A 59 -16.56 -6.51 29.01
N PRO A 60 -17.07 -5.42 29.62
CA PRO A 60 -18.49 -5.10 29.57
C PRO A 60 -18.79 -4.00 28.55
N GLN A 61 -20.04 -3.98 28.10
CA GLN A 61 -20.64 -2.85 27.41
C GLN A 61 -20.43 -1.55 28.20
N SER A 62 -19.85 -0.55 27.54
CA SER A 62 -20.09 0.85 27.87
C SER A 62 -20.63 1.53 26.63
N ASP A 63 -21.90 1.90 26.70
CA ASP A 63 -22.57 2.82 25.79
C ASP A 63 -21.71 4.05 25.51
N LYS A 64 -21.60 4.45 24.24
CA LYS A 64 -21.52 5.85 23.80
C LYS A 64 -21.64 5.96 22.28
N ALA A 65 -22.81 6.46 21.88
CA ALA A 65 -23.12 7.34 20.75
C ALA A 65 -22.41 7.08 19.40
N GLU A 66 -23.20 6.58 18.46
CA GLU A 66 -23.06 6.88 17.03
C GLU A 66 -22.97 8.39 16.85
N ASP A 67 -21.82 8.86 16.36
CA ASP A 67 -21.65 10.20 15.82
C ASP A 67 -21.63 10.05 14.29
N ASP A 68 -22.83 10.05 13.69
CA ASP A 68 -23.03 10.26 12.26
C ASP A 68 -22.72 11.73 11.93
N SER A 69 -21.46 12.13 12.04
CA SER A 69 -20.98 13.37 11.46
C SER A 69 -20.50 13.07 10.05
N VAL A 70 -21.33 13.43 9.06
CA VAL A 70 -20.89 13.53 7.67
C VAL A 70 -19.73 14.54 7.67
N GLU A 71 -18.52 14.07 7.39
CA GLU A 71 -17.33 14.92 7.27
C GLU A 71 -17.61 15.99 6.20
N THR A 72 -17.88 17.22 6.64
CA THR A 72 -18.00 18.35 5.74
C THR A 72 -16.62 18.68 5.18
N MET A 73 -16.46 18.69 3.85
CA MET A 73 -15.22 19.16 3.21
C MET A 73 -14.83 20.53 3.76
N THR A 74 -13.68 20.61 4.43
CA THR A 74 -13.08 21.89 4.83
C THR A 74 -12.05 22.31 3.78
N ALA A 75 -12.00 23.60 3.44
CA ALA A 75 -11.16 24.13 2.38
C ALA A 75 -9.67 24.24 2.77
N SER A 76 -9.14 23.29 3.54
CA SER A 76 -7.75 23.29 3.98
C SER A 76 -7.07 22.02 3.49
N LEU A 77 -6.07 22.19 2.62
CA LEU A 77 -5.15 21.14 2.18
C LEU A 77 -4.46 20.51 3.40
N GLU A 78 -4.92 19.34 3.83
CA GLU A 78 -4.23 18.51 4.82
C GLU A 78 -3.05 17.79 4.16
N ILE A 79 -2.05 17.35 4.92
CA ILE A 79 -0.95 16.53 4.38
C ILE A 79 -1.39 15.05 4.43
N PRO A 80 -1.32 14.28 3.32
CA PRO A 80 -1.78 12.90 3.33
C PRO A 80 -0.90 12.03 4.23
N PHE A 81 -1.50 11.06 4.91
CA PHE A 81 -0.79 10.23 5.89
C PHE A 81 0.41 9.47 5.29
N GLU A 82 0.30 9.06 4.03
CA GLU A 82 1.28 8.26 3.30
C GLU A 82 2.59 9.00 2.96
N THR A 83 2.63 10.31 3.19
CA THR A 83 3.73 11.17 2.73
C THR A 83 4.83 11.41 3.76
N ARG A 84 4.77 10.76 4.93
CA ARG A 84 5.81 10.94 5.93
C ARG A 84 7.15 10.40 5.43
N THR A 85 8.11 11.28 5.13
CA THR A 85 9.50 10.89 4.82
C THR A 85 10.23 10.26 6.02
N GLN A 86 9.67 10.45 7.22
CA GLN A 86 10.22 9.94 8.47
C GLN A 86 9.12 9.34 9.36
N ALA A 87 9.41 8.21 10.00
CA ALA A 87 8.56 7.64 11.04
C ALA A 87 9.22 7.78 12.41
N ASN A 88 8.44 8.24 13.40
CA ASN A 88 8.87 8.25 14.80
C ASN A 88 8.43 6.95 15.47
N ILE A 89 9.39 6.14 15.89
CA ILE A 89 9.16 4.90 16.61
C ILE A 89 9.68 5.05 18.03
N TYR A 90 8.87 4.61 19.01
CA TYR A 90 9.32 4.53 20.40
C TYR A 90 9.80 3.11 20.70
N SER A 91 11.08 2.93 21.00
CA SER A 91 11.65 1.67 21.50
C SER A 91 12.67 1.95 22.62
N ASP A 92 12.79 1.03 23.58
CA ASP A 92 13.65 1.16 24.76
C ASP A 92 13.47 2.46 25.56
N GLY A 93 12.24 2.98 25.61
CA GLY A 93 11.92 4.25 26.28
C GLY A 93 12.48 5.49 25.58
N LYS A 94 12.97 5.37 24.33
CA LYS A 94 13.46 6.48 23.51
C LYS A 94 12.69 6.57 22.20
N MET A 95 12.55 7.80 21.71
CA MET A 95 12.02 8.07 20.37
C MET A 95 13.18 7.97 19.36
N HIS A 96 12.98 7.18 18.33
CA HIS A 96 13.87 7.04 17.19
C HIS A 96 13.14 7.58 15.96
N THR A 97 13.82 8.41 15.18
CA THR A 97 13.31 8.89 13.89
C THR A 97 13.97 8.05 12.81
N LEU A 98 13.15 7.33 12.05
CA LEU A 98 13.60 6.50 10.93
C LEU A 98 13.33 7.22 9.63
N GLU A 99 14.36 7.34 8.79
CA GLU A 99 14.18 7.66 7.37
C GLU A 99 13.44 6.51 6.71
N LEU A 100 12.32 6.81 6.05
CA LEU A 100 11.60 5.79 5.33
C LEU A 100 12.31 5.44 4.00
N PRO A 101 12.27 4.16 3.57
CA PRO A 101 12.92 3.72 2.33
C PRO A 101 12.41 4.49 1.11
N ALA A 102 13.22 4.62 0.06
CA ALA A 102 12.88 5.42 -1.13
C ALA A 102 11.51 5.06 -1.76
N ILE A 103 11.09 3.79 -1.69
CA ILE A 103 9.78 3.33 -2.18
C ILE A 103 8.59 4.02 -1.50
N THR A 104 8.75 4.46 -0.24
CA THR A 104 7.71 5.21 0.50
C THR A 104 7.53 6.62 -0.04
N LYS A 105 8.51 7.14 -0.80
CA LYS A 105 8.47 8.45 -1.44
C LYS A 105 7.92 8.37 -2.87
N LEU A 106 7.76 7.16 -3.43
CA LEU A 106 7.23 6.99 -4.78
C LEU A 106 5.76 7.43 -4.80
N GLY A 107 5.42 8.39 -5.66
CA GLY A 107 4.08 8.97 -5.68
C GLY A 107 3.76 9.90 -4.51
N SER A 108 4.74 10.28 -3.67
CA SER A 108 4.50 11.23 -2.57
C SER A 108 3.97 12.56 -3.11
N LEU A 109 2.99 13.12 -2.39
CA LEU A 109 2.35 14.39 -2.68
C LEU A 109 2.90 15.54 -1.84
N ASP A 110 3.93 15.31 -1.00
CA ASP A 110 4.53 16.34 -0.14
C ASP A 110 4.85 17.62 -0.91
N TYR A 111 5.58 17.46 -2.02
CA TYR A 111 6.03 18.58 -2.82
C TYR A 111 4.86 19.28 -3.53
N ALA A 112 3.81 18.53 -3.89
CA ALA A 112 2.59 19.12 -4.44
C ALA A 112 1.89 20.00 -3.39
N VAL A 113 1.80 19.53 -2.14
CA VAL A 113 1.20 20.30 -1.03
C VAL A 113 2.03 21.56 -0.72
N GLU A 114 3.36 21.45 -0.64
CA GLU A 114 4.24 22.61 -0.45
C GLU A 114 4.06 23.67 -1.54
N LEU A 115 3.99 23.25 -2.80
CA LEU A 115 3.77 24.14 -3.94
C LEU A 115 2.37 24.79 -3.89
N ALA A 116 1.34 24.01 -3.56
CA ALA A 116 -0.03 24.51 -3.43
C ALA A 116 -0.15 25.56 -2.32
N GLN A 117 0.43 25.29 -1.15
CA GLN A 117 0.49 26.25 -0.03
C GLN A 117 1.27 27.52 -0.39
N ALA A 118 2.26 27.43 -1.28
CA ALA A 118 2.97 28.58 -1.83
C ALA A 118 2.20 29.33 -2.94
N GLY A 119 0.96 28.92 -3.26
CA GLY A 119 0.13 29.49 -4.32
C GLY A 119 0.54 29.08 -5.74
N LYS A 120 1.47 28.13 -5.89
CA LYS A 120 1.98 27.62 -7.16
C LYS A 120 1.11 26.46 -7.66
N HIS A 121 -0.17 26.73 -7.88
CA HIS A 121 -1.18 25.70 -8.14
C HIS A 121 -0.89 24.88 -9.42
N ARG A 122 -0.33 25.49 -10.47
CA ARG A 122 -0.01 24.79 -11.71
C ARG A 122 1.13 23.79 -11.51
N GLU A 123 2.20 24.19 -10.83
CA GLU A 123 3.33 23.32 -10.52
C GLU A 123 2.93 22.21 -9.53
N ALA A 124 2.06 22.52 -8.58
CA ALA A 124 1.47 21.53 -7.67
C ALA A 124 0.69 20.47 -8.46
N ALA A 125 -0.19 20.89 -9.38
CA ALA A 125 -0.95 20.00 -10.24
C ALA A 125 -0.07 19.10 -11.12
N LEU A 126 1.03 19.62 -11.68
CA LEU A 126 2.01 18.83 -12.43
C LEU A 126 2.65 17.75 -11.54
N THR A 127 2.93 18.06 -10.28
CA THR A 127 3.50 17.11 -9.34
C THR A 127 2.52 15.97 -9.03
N CYS A 128 1.23 16.29 -8.83
CA CYS A 128 0.18 15.27 -8.70
C CYS A 128 0.06 14.40 -9.96
N ILE A 129 0.11 14.99 -11.17
CA ILE A 129 0.03 14.22 -12.42
C ILE A 129 1.22 13.28 -12.57
N ASN A 130 2.44 13.72 -12.25
CA ASN A 130 3.60 12.82 -12.27
C ASN A 130 3.41 11.66 -11.28
N ALA A 131 2.80 11.90 -10.11
CA ALA A 131 2.47 10.83 -9.17
C ALA A 131 1.41 9.87 -9.74
N ILE A 132 0.40 10.37 -10.45
CA ILE A 132 -0.61 9.57 -11.15
C ILE A 132 0.01 8.76 -12.30
N GLU A 133 0.93 9.33 -13.07
CA GLU A 133 1.62 8.58 -14.13
C GLU A 133 2.48 7.43 -13.57
N LEU A 134 3.05 7.62 -12.38
CA LEU A 134 3.75 6.56 -11.66
C LEU A 134 2.77 5.52 -11.07
N ARG A 135 1.61 5.98 -10.55
CA ARG A 135 0.57 5.19 -9.89
C ARG A 135 -0.84 5.58 -10.39
N PRO A 136 -1.32 4.99 -11.50
CA PRO A 136 -2.56 5.41 -12.17
C PRO A 136 -3.82 5.32 -11.30
N THR A 137 -3.83 4.39 -10.34
CA THR A 137 -4.94 4.14 -9.41
C THR A 137 -4.78 4.85 -8.07
N HIS A 138 -3.91 5.87 -7.95
CA HIS A 138 -3.65 6.59 -6.69
C HIS A 138 -4.80 7.56 -6.33
N PRO A 139 -5.69 7.23 -5.38
CA PRO A 139 -6.89 8.04 -5.12
C PRO A 139 -6.55 9.39 -4.49
N ASP A 140 -5.61 9.44 -3.55
CA ASP A 140 -5.19 10.71 -2.95
C ASP A 140 -4.68 11.70 -4.01
N ALA A 141 -3.86 11.25 -4.98
CA ALA A 141 -3.31 12.16 -5.99
C ALA A 141 -4.42 12.87 -6.80
N TRP A 142 -5.49 12.16 -7.13
CA TRP A 142 -6.68 12.74 -7.79
C TRP A 142 -7.47 13.67 -6.87
N PHE A 143 -7.65 13.29 -5.60
CA PHE A 143 -8.30 14.13 -4.60
C PHE A 143 -7.56 15.46 -4.40
N TYR A 144 -6.24 15.42 -4.23
CA TYR A 144 -5.42 16.62 -4.07
C TYR A 144 -5.42 17.49 -5.31
N LEU A 145 -5.39 16.89 -6.51
CA LEU A 145 -5.50 17.63 -7.75
C LEU A 145 -6.81 18.41 -7.82
N ALA A 146 -7.92 17.82 -7.37
CA ALA A 146 -9.21 18.50 -7.26
C ALA A 146 -9.19 19.61 -6.20
N GLN A 147 -8.60 19.38 -5.03
CA GLN A 147 -8.47 20.38 -3.97
C GLN A 147 -7.65 21.59 -4.41
N ILE A 148 -6.50 21.37 -5.05
CA ILE A 148 -5.64 22.42 -5.59
C ILE A 148 -6.42 23.32 -6.56
N ALA A 149 -7.28 22.70 -7.38
CA ALA A 149 -8.12 23.41 -8.33
C ALA A 149 -9.24 24.20 -7.64
N ILE A 150 -9.87 23.64 -6.61
CA ILE A 150 -10.86 24.34 -5.76
C ILE A 150 -10.21 25.58 -5.13
N ASP A 151 -9.02 25.43 -4.56
CA ASP A 151 -8.29 26.52 -3.89
C ASP A 151 -7.87 27.62 -4.87
N ALA A 152 -7.58 27.24 -6.11
CA ALA A 152 -7.34 28.17 -7.22
C ALA A 152 -8.63 28.80 -7.80
N GLY A 153 -9.81 28.39 -7.34
CA GLY A 153 -11.11 28.86 -7.84
C GLY A 153 -11.54 28.26 -9.18
N ASP A 154 -10.95 27.14 -9.59
CA ASP A 154 -11.27 26.42 -10.83
C ASP A 154 -12.08 25.15 -10.56
N HIS A 155 -13.37 25.33 -10.30
CA HIS A 155 -14.27 24.21 -10.03
C HIS A 155 -14.49 23.31 -11.25
N ARG A 156 -14.26 23.80 -12.48
CA ARG A 156 -14.35 22.99 -13.69
C ARG A 156 -13.22 21.97 -13.77
N PHE A 157 -11.98 22.40 -13.53
CA PHE A 157 -10.86 21.46 -13.50
C PHE A 157 -10.97 20.52 -12.30
N ALA A 158 -11.41 21.02 -11.14
CA ALA A 158 -11.68 20.19 -9.96
C ALA A 158 -12.67 19.06 -10.26
N ARG A 159 -13.77 19.34 -10.97
CA ARG A 159 -14.76 18.35 -11.40
C ARG A 159 -14.15 17.25 -12.27
N GLN A 160 -13.27 17.61 -13.21
CA GLN A 160 -12.63 16.60 -14.06
C GLN A 160 -11.75 15.65 -13.25
N ALA A 161 -11.03 16.15 -12.25
CA ALA A 161 -10.24 15.32 -11.34
C ALA A 161 -11.16 14.47 -10.41
N ALA A 162 -12.24 15.05 -9.90
CA ALA A 162 -13.22 14.35 -9.06
C ALA A 162 -13.93 13.21 -9.80
N ASP A 163 -14.26 13.38 -11.09
CA ASP A 163 -14.83 12.32 -11.93
C ASP A 163 -13.90 11.10 -12.04
N ARG A 164 -12.59 11.35 -12.12
CA ARG A 164 -11.58 10.29 -12.15
C ARG A 164 -11.46 9.61 -10.79
N LEU A 165 -11.46 10.39 -9.72
CA LEU A 165 -11.47 9.85 -8.36
C LEU A 165 -12.70 8.97 -8.13
N LEU A 166 -13.89 9.39 -8.57
CA LEU A 166 -15.13 8.63 -8.44
C LEU A 166 -15.08 7.31 -9.20
N ALA A 167 -14.41 7.27 -10.35
CA ALA A 167 -14.20 6.03 -11.10
C ALA A 167 -13.23 5.07 -10.39
N ILE A 168 -12.24 5.58 -9.66
CA ILE A 168 -11.21 4.78 -8.97
C ILE A 168 -11.68 4.34 -7.58
N SER A 169 -12.37 5.22 -6.84
CA SER A 169 -12.75 5.01 -5.44
C SER A 169 -14.15 5.57 -5.16
N PRO A 170 -15.21 4.92 -5.69
CA PRO A 170 -16.58 5.41 -5.61
C PRO A 170 -17.15 5.45 -4.19
N ASN A 171 -16.64 4.60 -3.29
CA ASN A 171 -17.15 4.44 -1.92
C ASN A 171 -16.27 5.11 -0.87
N TRP A 172 -15.26 5.89 -1.28
CA TRP A 172 -14.40 6.59 -0.33
C TRP A 172 -15.11 7.87 0.15
N ASP A 173 -15.22 8.06 1.48
CA ASP A 173 -15.96 9.19 2.06
C ASP A 173 -15.49 10.55 1.52
N ARG A 174 -14.18 10.72 1.32
CA ARG A 174 -13.62 11.95 0.75
C ARG A 174 -14.04 12.17 -0.71
N THR A 175 -14.16 11.10 -1.50
CA THR A 175 -14.70 11.17 -2.86
C THR A 175 -16.14 11.67 -2.84
N LEU A 176 -16.98 11.09 -1.98
CA LEU A 176 -18.39 11.47 -1.87
C LEU A 176 -18.55 12.91 -1.37
N ALA A 177 -17.75 13.31 -0.39
CA ALA A 177 -17.73 14.68 0.11
C ALA A 177 -17.33 15.70 -0.99
N LEU A 178 -16.31 15.38 -1.78
CA LEU A 178 -15.87 16.19 -2.91
C LEU A 178 -16.93 16.27 -4.01
N ASP A 179 -17.56 15.14 -4.35
CA ASP A 179 -18.63 15.07 -5.34
C ASP A 179 -19.82 15.94 -4.94
N ASN A 180 -20.28 15.81 -3.70
CA ASN A 180 -21.35 16.62 -3.13
C ASN A 180 -21.01 18.11 -3.14
N PHE A 181 -19.80 18.48 -2.69
CA PHE A 181 -19.34 19.87 -2.70
C PHE A 181 -19.40 20.50 -4.10
N LEU A 182 -18.97 19.77 -5.12
CA LEU A 182 -18.97 20.25 -6.50
C LEU A 182 -20.39 20.28 -7.09
N ASN A 183 -21.26 19.33 -6.73
CA ASN A 183 -22.65 19.28 -7.18
C ASN A 183 -23.53 20.40 -6.59
N GLU A 184 -23.21 20.87 -5.38
CA GLU A 184 -23.89 22.02 -4.76
C GLU A 184 -23.60 23.36 -5.46
N LYS A 185 -22.56 23.42 -6.30
CA LYS A 185 -22.23 24.64 -7.06
C LYS A 185 -23.20 24.80 -8.24
N ALA A 186 -23.94 25.92 -8.24
CA ALA A 186 -24.83 26.26 -9.34
C ALA A 186 -24.09 26.45 -10.69
N GLU A 187 -22.85 26.97 -10.65
CA GLU A 187 -21.98 27.10 -11.82
C GLU A 187 -20.53 26.73 -11.44
N LEU A 188 -19.88 25.94 -12.29
CA LEU A 188 -18.46 25.60 -12.14
C LEU A 188 -17.61 26.72 -12.72
N THR A 189 -16.97 27.50 -11.84
CA THR A 189 -16.07 28.59 -12.24
C THR A 189 -14.80 28.05 -12.87
N THR A 190 -14.12 28.92 -13.62
CA THR A 190 -12.82 28.67 -14.24
C THR A 190 -11.83 29.73 -13.79
N SER A 191 -10.55 29.36 -13.72
CA SER A 191 -9.43 30.27 -13.46
C SER A 191 -8.69 30.64 -14.75
N ASP A 192 -7.78 31.59 -14.66
CA ASP A 192 -6.85 31.94 -15.76
C ASP A 192 -5.62 31.00 -15.82
N ILE A 193 -5.59 29.95 -15.00
CA ILE A 193 -4.45 29.02 -14.93
C ILE A 193 -4.49 28.08 -16.14
N GLU A 194 -3.37 28.02 -16.85
CA GLU A 194 -3.15 27.00 -17.88
C GLU A 194 -2.86 25.64 -17.24
N TRP A 195 -3.92 24.93 -16.87
CA TRP A 195 -3.80 23.63 -16.22
C TRP A 195 -3.14 22.58 -17.13
N PRO A 196 -2.33 21.67 -16.56
CA PRO A 196 -1.83 20.52 -17.29
C PRO A 196 -2.97 19.58 -17.72
N GLY A 197 -2.76 18.87 -18.83
CA GLY A 197 -3.72 17.87 -19.30
C GLY A 197 -3.81 16.70 -18.33
N LEU A 198 -5.02 16.24 -18.06
CA LEU A 198 -5.24 15.06 -17.21
C LEU A 198 -4.94 13.78 -17.99
N PRO A 199 -4.32 12.76 -17.35
CA PRO A 199 -4.20 11.43 -17.93
C PRO A 199 -5.55 10.88 -18.36
N THR A 200 -5.64 10.34 -19.58
CA THR A 200 -6.89 9.86 -20.16
C THR A 200 -7.22 8.42 -19.77
N GLU A 201 -6.20 7.60 -19.51
CA GLU A 201 -6.33 6.19 -19.16
C GLU A 201 -6.25 6.02 -17.65
N ILE A 202 -7.25 5.36 -17.06
CA ILE A 202 -7.13 4.79 -15.72
C ILE A 202 -6.50 3.41 -15.96
N GLY A 203 -5.22 3.27 -15.65
CA GLY A 203 -4.53 1.98 -15.80
C GLY A 203 -5.15 0.91 -14.90
N GLU A 204 -5.02 -0.36 -15.29
CA GLU A 204 -5.33 -1.48 -14.39
C GLU A 204 -4.32 -1.50 -13.22
N SER A 205 -4.79 -1.86 -12.02
CA SER A 205 -3.92 -2.03 -10.85
C SER A 205 -2.83 -3.08 -11.14
N ARG A 206 -1.57 -2.69 -11.04
CA ARG A 206 -0.43 -3.55 -11.36
C ARG A 206 0.12 -4.20 -10.10
N LEU A 207 0.28 -5.52 -10.15
CA LEU A 207 0.91 -6.28 -9.06
C LEU A 207 2.40 -6.49 -9.34
N THR A 208 3.26 -6.07 -8.40
CA THR A 208 4.66 -6.50 -8.31
C THR A 208 4.80 -7.62 -7.30
N VAL A 209 5.37 -8.74 -7.69
CA VAL A 209 5.78 -9.80 -6.75
C VAL A 209 7.26 -9.64 -6.45
N CYS A 210 7.61 -9.55 -5.17
CA CYS A 210 9.00 -9.47 -4.71
C CYS A 210 9.34 -10.73 -3.91
N MET A 211 10.45 -11.36 -4.27
CA MET A 211 11.02 -12.51 -3.59
C MET A 211 12.45 -12.21 -3.16
N ILE A 212 12.88 -12.80 -2.05
CA ILE A 212 14.29 -12.96 -1.72
C ILE A 212 14.62 -14.45 -1.84
N ALA A 213 15.77 -14.80 -2.40
CA ALA A 213 16.14 -16.19 -2.63
C ALA A 213 17.61 -16.47 -2.30
N LYS A 214 17.89 -17.71 -1.92
CA LYS A 214 19.26 -18.26 -1.81
C LYS A 214 19.22 -19.78 -1.90
N ASN A 215 19.79 -20.32 -2.99
CA ASN A 215 19.84 -21.76 -3.24
C ASN A 215 18.47 -22.45 -3.20
N GLU A 216 17.52 -21.91 -3.97
CA GLU A 216 16.12 -22.35 -4.08
C GLU A 216 15.83 -22.99 -5.45
N GLU A 217 16.81 -23.60 -6.12
CA GLU A 217 16.62 -24.16 -7.47
C GLU A 217 15.53 -25.24 -7.55
N GLU A 218 15.20 -25.89 -6.44
CA GLU A 218 14.15 -26.91 -6.35
C GLU A 218 12.73 -26.32 -6.37
N PHE A 219 12.53 -25.14 -5.78
CA PHE A 219 11.21 -24.57 -5.52
C PHE A 219 10.91 -23.31 -6.32
N ILE A 220 11.91 -22.47 -6.60
CA ILE A 220 11.70 -21.13 -7.16
C ILE A 220 10.95 -21.15 -8.50
N GLY A 221 11.17 -22.18 -9.33
CA GLY A 221 10.44 -22.33 -10.60
C GLY A 221 8.94 -22.53 -10.41
N GLN A 222 8.52 -23.25 -9.36
CA GLN A 222 7.11 -23.48 -9.03
C GLN A 222 6.48 -22.20 -8.48
N ALA A 223 7.16 -21.54 -7.54
CA ALA A 223 6.74 -20.26 -6.97
C ALA A 223 6.51 -19.20 -8.08
N LEU A 224 7.48 -19.04 -8.99
CA LEU A 224 7.38 -18.10 -10.10
C LEU A 224 6.31 -18.47 -11.13
N ALA A 225 6.10 -19.76 -11.38
CA ALA A 225 5.01 -20.21 -12.24
C ALA A 225 3.64 -19.85 -11.65
N SER A 226 3.48 -19.95 -10.32
CA SER A 226 2.20 -19.71 -9.64
C SER A 226 1.70 -18.26 -9.74
N VAL A 227 2.62 -17.29 -9.89
CA VAL A 227 2.28 -15.85 -9.96
C VAL A 227 2.33 -15.28 -11.37
N LYS A 228 2.73 -16.07 -12.37
CA LYS A 228 3.02 -15.58 -13.73
C LYS A 228 1.85 -14.88 -14.41
N ASP A 229 0.64 -15.37 -14.21
CA ASP A 229 -0.56 -14.86 -14.89
C ASP A 229 -1.13 -13.60 -14.23
N VAL A 230 -0.62 -13.22 -13.05
CA VAL A 230 -1.19 -12.16 -12.20
C VAL A 230 -0.17 -11.05 -11.92
N ALA A 231 1.10 -11.39 -11.85
CA ALA A 231 2.18 -10.46 -11.65
C ALA A 231 2.47 -9.68 -12.94
N HIS A 232 2.38 -8.35 -12.85
CA HIS A 232 2.81 -7.45 -13.91
C HIS A 232 4.33 -7.26 -13.88
N GLN A 233 4.94 -7.44 -12.71
CA GLN A 233 6.38 -7.39 -12.50
C GLN A 233 6.75 -8.46 -11.47
N ILE A 234 7.87 -9.14 -11.70
CA ILE A 234 8.45 -10.07 -10.73
C ILE A 234 9.89 -9.64 -10.45
N ILE A 235 10.22 -9.45 -9.17
CA ILE A 235 11.55 -9.08 -8.69
C ILE A 235 12.04 -10.22 -7.81
N VAL A 236 13.24 -10.72 -8.08
CA VAL A 236 13.94 -11.68 -7.23
C VAL A 236 15.25 -11.05 -6.76
N VAL A 237 15.41 -10.89 -5.45
CA VAL A 237 16.68 -10.49 -4.86
C VAL A 237 17.45 -11.73 -4.43
N ASP A 238 18.51 -12.04 -5.14
CA ASP A 238 19.43 -13.12 -4.80
C ASP A 238 20.38 -12.68 -3.69
N THR A 239 20.47 -13.49 -2.63
CA THR A 239 21.31 -13.21 -1.45
C THR A 239 22.60 -14.05 -1.41
N GLY A 240 23.06 -14.50 -2.58
CA GLY A 240 24.28 -15.28 -2.77
C GLY A 240 24.01 -16.75 -3.04
N SER A 241 23.17 -17.04 -4.05
CA SER A 241 22.99 -18.41 -4.56
C SER A 241 24.26 -18.91 -5.26
N THR A 242 24.46 -20.22 -5.19
CA THR A 242 25.57 -20.96 -5.82
C THR A 242 25.08 -22.07 -6.76
N ASP A 243 23.76 -22.23 -6.84
CA ASP A 243 23.05 -23.20 -7.65
C ASP A 243 22.34 -22.50 -8.83
N ARG A 244 21.35 -23.14 -9.47
CA ARG A 244 20.65 -22.59 -10.63
C ARG A 244 19.51 -21.63 -10.29
N THR A 245 19.33 -21.22 -9.04
CA THR A 245 18.22 -20.33 -8.61
C THR A 245 18.08 -19.08 -9.49
N VAL A 246 19.20 -18.38 -9.71
CA VAL A 246 19.24 -17.14 -10.49
C VAL A 246 18.94 -17.38 -11.98
N GLU A 247 19.40 -18.51 -12.52
CA GLU A 247 19.14 -18.91 -13.90
C GLU A 247 17.64 -19.15 -14.10
N ILE A 248 17.04 -19.97 -13.23
CA ILE A 248 15.61 -20.32 -13.26
C ILE A 248 14.75 -19.06 -13.10
N ALA A 249 15.10 -18.16 -12.18
CA ALA A 249 14.37 -16.91 -12.00
C ALA A 249 14.32 -16.06 -13.28
N ARG A 250 15.45 -15.91 -13.98
CA ARG A 250 15.51 -15.17 -15.24
C ARG A 250 14.74 -15.85 -16.37
N GLU A 251 14.76 -17.18 -16.44
CA GLU A 251 13.98 -17.95 -17.43
C GLU A 251 12.47 -17.74 -17.28
N HIS A 252 12.01 -17.50 -16.05
CA HIS A 252 10.62 -17.16 -15.74
C HIS A 252 10.28 -15.68 -15.95
N GLY A 253 11.24 -14.86 -16.40
CA GLY A 253 11.03 -13.43 -16.68
C GLY A 253 11.18 -12.51 -15.48
N ALA A 254 11.74 -12.99 -14.36
CA ALA A 254 11.99 -12.15 -13.20
C ALA A 254 13.16 -11.17 -13.42
N GLU A 255 13.02 -9.96 -12.89
CA GLU A 255 14.11 -9.01 -12.69
C GLU A 255 14.94 -9.49 -11.49
N VAL A 256 16.15 -10.02 -11.77
CA VAL A 256 17.03 -10.54 -10.71
C VAL A 256 18.07 -9.51 -10.31
N HIS A 257 18.08 -9.16 -9.02
CA HIS A 257 19.02 -8.23 -8.39
C HIS A 257 19.85 -8.96 -7.33
N GLU A 258 21.09 -8.54 -7.13
CA GLU A 258 21.96 -9.14 -6.12
C GLU A 258 22.00 -8.28 -4.86
N PHE A 259 21.96 -8.93 -3.70
CA PHE A 259 22.13 -8.29 -2.40
C PHE A 259 23.07 -9.12 -1.53
N VAL A 260 24.15 -8.50 -1.04
CA VAL A 260 25.08 -9.21 -0.14
C VAL A 260 24.38 -9.48 1.19
N TRP A 261 24.16 -10.75 1.51
CA TRP A 261 23.52 -11.15 2.76
C TRP A 261 24.21 -10.53 3.98
N ASN A 262 23.43 -9.88 4.83
CA ASN A 262 23.90 -9.14 5.99
C ASN A 262 23.18 -9.54 7.29
N ASP A 263 22.58 -10.74 7.33
CA ASP A 263 21.76 -11.27 8.44
C ASP A 263 20.43 -10.52 8.70
N HIS A 264 20.01 -9.63 7.79
CA HIS A 264 18.76 -8.87 7.92
C HIS A 264 17.84 -9.08 6.71
N PHE A 265 16.81 -9.92 6.88
CA PHE A 265 15.76 -10.13 5.88
C PHE A 265 15.06 -8.84 5.45
N ALA A 266 14.88 -7.89 6.39
CA ALA A 266 14.25 -6.61 6.11
C ALA A 266 15.05 -5.80 5.09
N ASP A 267 16.38 -5.85 5.14
CA ASP A 267 17.23 -5.10 4.21
C ASP A 267 17.17 -5.67 2.80
N ALA A 268 17.17 -7.00 2.67
CA ALA A 268 17.00 -7.66 1.38
C ALA A 268 15.61 -7.39 0.76
N ARG A 269 14.54 -7.42 1.57
CA ARG A 269 13.18 -7.06 1.11
C ARG A 269 13.08 -5.57 0.75
N ASN A 270 13.65 -4.69 1.56
CA ASN A 270 13.72 -3.26 1.25
C ASN A 270 14.52 -2.99 -0.03
N HIS A 271 15.55 -3.79 -0.30
CA HIS A 271 16.28 -3.73 -1.57
C HIS A 271 15.39 -4.13 -2.74
N ALA A 272 14.61 -5.21 -2.63
CA ALA A 272 13.64 -5.61 -3.65
C ALA A 272 12.62 -4.48 -3.94
N LEU A 273 12.09 -3.87 -2.88
CA LEU A 273 11.11 -2.79 -2.99
C LEU A 273 11.62 -1.55 -3.74
N GLN A 274 12.94 -1.32 -3.84
CA GLN A 274 13.50 -0.20 -4.61
C GLN A 274 13.24 -0.32 -6.11
N TYR A 275 12.97 -1.54 -6.60
CA TYR A 275 12.72 -1.82 -8.01
C TYR A 275 11.24 -2.02 -8.33
N ALA A 276 10.38 -2.08 -7.30
CA ALA A 276 8.94 -2.29 -7.45
C ALA A 276 8.27 -1.10 -8.14
N ARG A 277 7.47 -1.39 -9.18
CA ARG A 277 6.75 -0.38 -9.98
C ARG A 277 5.24 -0.59 -9.99
N GLY A 278 4.75 -1.67 -9.37
CA GLY A 278 3.33 -1.95 -9.23
C GLY A 278 2.67 -1.08 -8.17
N ASP A 279 1.36 -0.97 -8.29
CA ASP A 279 0.47 -0.30 -7.32
C ASP A 279 0.32 -1.18 -6.07
N TRP A 280 0.36 -2.51 -6.27
CA TRP A 280 0.37 -3.52 -5.22
C TRP A 280 1.72 -4.23 -5.18
N VAL A 281 2.19 -4.54 -3.98
CA VAL A 281 3.36 -5.40 -3.78
C VAL A 281 2.97 -6.62 -2.97
N LEU A 282 3.21 -7.81 -3.54
CA LEU A 282 3.16 -9.07 -2.82
C LEU A 282 4.60 -9.49 -2.49
N ILE A 283 4.90 -9.64 -1.21
CA ILE A 283 6.12 -10.34 -0.78
C ILE A 283 5.79 -11.83 -0.71
N LEU A 284 6.48 -12.64 -1.52
CA LEU A 284 6.31 -14.09 -1.55
C LEU A 284 7.67 -14.72 -1.25
N ASP A 285 7.71 -15.76 -0.42
CA ASP A 285 8.94 -16.52 -0.21
C ASP A 285 9.16 -17.51 -1.38
N ALA A 286 10.41 -17.86 -1.70
CA ALA A 286 10.77 -18.60 -2.92
C ALA A 286 10.34 -20.09 -2.90
N ASP A 287 9.91 -20.58 -1.75
CA ASP A 287 9.34 -21.91 -1.52
C ASP A 287 7.81 -21.90 -1.32
N GLU A 288 7.16 -20.74 -1.52
CA GLU A 288 5.70 -20.59 -1.45
C GLU A 288 5.07 -20.50 -2.85
N GLU A 289 3.84 -21.01 -2.99
CA GLU A 289 3.05 -20.90 -4.21
C GLU A 289 1.70 -20.21 -3.94
N LEU A 290 1.28 -19.38 -4.89
CA LEU A 290 -0.06 -18.80 -4.88
C LEU A 290 -1.07 -19.88 -5.28
N MET A 291 -2.02 -20.21 -4.40
CA MET A 291 -3.06 -21.20 -4.71
C MET A 291 -4.04 -20.68 -5.77
N ALA A 292 -4.51 -21.60 -6.62
CA ALA A 292 -5.55 -21.30 -7.60
C ALA A 292 -6.85 -20.82 -6.90
N GLY A 293 -7.36 -19.66 -7.32
CA GLY A 293 -8.57 -19.03 -6.76
C GLY A 293 -8.30 -17.88 -5.78
N THR A 294 -7.10 -17.78 -5.19
CA THR A 294 -6.77 -16.70 -4.24
C THR A 294 -6.81 -15.31 -4.87
N LEU A 295 -6.60 -15.20 -6.19
CA LEU A 295 -6.67 -13.92 -6.90
C LEU A 295 -8.10 -13.37 -6.99
N GLU A 296 -9.09 -14.25 -7.14
CA GLU A 296 -10.50 -13.87 -7.22
C GLU A 296 -10.97 -13.31 -5.87
N ASP A 297 -10.45 -13.83 -4.76
CA ASP A 297 -10.71 -13.28 -3.43
C ASP A 297 -9.99 -11.93 -3.22
N LEU A 298 -8.77 -11.76 -3.73
CA LEU A 298 -7.98 -10.52 -3.58
C LEU A 298 -8.47 -9.35 -4.43
N LEU A 299 -9.14 -9.59 -5.56
CA LEU A 299 -9.64 -8.55 -6.46
C LEU A 299 -11.08 -8.10 -6.14
N ASN A 300 -11.81 -8.85 -5.31
CA ASN A 300 -13.22 -8.60 -5.00
C ASN A 300 -13.47 -7.96 -3.62
N ASP A 301 -12.41 -7.71 -2.83
CA ASP A 301 -12.42 -6.95 -1.56
C ASP A 301 -11.73 -5.59 -1.75
#